data_AF-A0A6V7K5U2-F1
#
_entry.id   AF-A0A6V7K5U2-F1
#
_cell.length_a   1.000
_cell.length_b   1.000
_cell.length_c   1.000
_cell.angle_alpha   90.00
_cell.angle_beta   90.00
_cell.angle_gamma   90.00
#
_symmetry.space_group_name_H-M   'P 1'
#
loop_
_entity.id
_entity.type
_entity.pdbx_description
1 polymer ?
#
loop_
_entity_poly.entity_id
_entity_poly.type
_entity_poly.pdbx_seq_one_letter_code
_entity_poly.pdbx_strand_id
1 'polypeptide(L)' 'MGKGNNMIPNGHFHKDWQKHVRTWFNQPARKIRRKTNRVKKARAVAP' A
#
# COMPACT_ATOMS: atom_id res chain seq x y z
N MET A 1 -25.39 11.60 14.56
CA MET A 1 -26.75 11.61 14.00
C MET A 1 -26.69 12.22 12.61
N GLY A 2 -27.26 11.53 11.60
CA GLY A 2 -27.28 12.06 10.23
C GLY A 2 -28.19 13.28 10.13
N LYS A 3 -27.71 14.37 9.51
CA LYS A 3 -28.54 15.52 9.15
C LYS A 3 -29.07 15.32 7.73
N GLY A 4 -30.37 15.39 7.52
CA GLY A 4 -31.02 15.27 6.21
C GLY A 4 -31.04 13.84 5.65
N ASN A 5 -31.18 13.71 4.32
CA ASN A 5 -31.31 12.43 3.63
C ASN A 5 -29.95 11.83 3.21
N ASN A 6 -29.03 11.71 4.17
CA ASN A 6 -27.71 11.12 3.93
C ASN A 6 -27.75 9.60 4.14
N MET A 7 -26.90 8.89 3.41
CA MET A 7 -26.70 7.44 3.60
C MET A 7 -26.25 7.15 5.03
N ILE A 8 -26.81 6.09 5.62
CA ILE A 8 -26.40 5.63 6.96
C ILE A 8 -24.93 5.14 6.86
N PRO A 9 -23.99 5.74 7.61
CA PRO A 9 -22.59 5.36 7.53
C PRO A 9 -22.36 4.00 8.19
N ASN A 10 -21.74 3.07 7.46
CA ASN A 10 -21.23 1.80 7.99
C ASN A 10 -19.68 1.81 7.99
N GLY A 11 -19.10 2.64 8.85
CA GLY A 11 -17.66 2.81 8.99
C GLY A 11 -17.02 1.68 9.79
N HIS A 12 -16.08 0.96 9.21
CA HIS A 12 -15.43 -0.20 9.85
C HIS A 12 -14.21 0.23 10.70
N PHE A 13 -14.42 1.14 11.65
CA PHE A 13 -13.38 1.72 12.49
C PHE A 13 -13.56 1.38 13.98
N HIS A 14 -14.21 0.26 14.29
CA HIS A 14 -14.56 -0.16 15.65
C HIS A 14 -13.39 -0.73 16.47
N LYS A 15 -12.29 -1.12 15.81
CA LYS A 15 -11.06 -1.64 16.44
C LYS A 15 -9.98 -0.57 16.47
N ASP A 16 -8.91 -0.82 17.22
CA ASP A 16 -7.72 0.03 17.23
C ASP A 16 -6.93 -0.07 15.90
N TRP A 17 -7.49 0.55 14.87
CA TRP A 17 -6.97 0.52 13.49
C TRP A 17 -5.72 1.40 13.33
N GLN A 18 -5.53 2.38 14.21
CA GLN A 18 -4.39 3.31 14.15
C GLN A 18 -3.05 2.58 14.33
N LYS A 19 -3.03 1.52 15.15
CA LYS A 19 -1.86 0.63 15.32
C LYS A 19 -1.47 -0.13 14.04
N HIS A 20 -2.37 -0.29 13.08
CA HIS A 20 -2.18 -1.11 11.88
C HIS A 20 -2.27 -0.31 10.58
N VAL A 21 -1.88 0.97 10.61
CA VAL A 21 -1.85 1.81 9.41
C VAL A 21 -0.71 1.39 8.48
N ARG A 22 -1.06 0.85 7.32
CA ARG A 22 -0.09 0.57 6.26
C ARG A 22 0.21 1.84 5.47
N THR A 23 1.41 2.39 5.66
CA THR A 23 1.91 3.52 4.87
C THR A 23 2.60 3.06 3.58
N TRP A 24 2.74 3.97 2.62
CA TRP A 24 3.32 3.69 1.30
C TRP A 24 4.56 4.55 0.99
N PHE A 25 5.20 5.15 2.00
CA PHE A 25 6.40 5.97 1.82
C PHE A 25 7.57 5.19 1.20
N ASN A 26 7.63 3.87 1.43
CA ASN A 26 8.63 2.99 0.83
C ASN A 26 8.34 2.58 -0.62
N GLN A 27 7.24 3.05 -1.23
CA GLN A 27 6.86 2.69 -2.60
C GLN A 27 7.94 3.02 -3.65
N PRO A 28 8.57 4.21 -3.70
CA PRO A 28 9.66 4.49 -4.63
C PRO A 28 10.87 3.57 -4.43
N ALA A 29 11.29 3.33 -3.19
CA ALA A 29 12.36 2.40 -2.87
C ALA A 29 12.04 0.97 -3.35
N ARG A 30 10.79 0.51 -3.18
CA ARG A 30 10.35 -0.79 -3.72
C ARG A 30 10.38 -0.84 -5.25
N LYS A 31 10.10 0.26 -5.96
CA LYS A 31 10.22 0.32 -7.43
C LYS A 31 11.68 0.18 -7.86
N ILE A 32 12.60 0.92 -7.22
CA ILE A 32 14.05 0.82 -7.48
C ILE A 32 14.56 -0.59 -7.21
N ARG A 33 14.24 -1.16 -6.04
CA ARG A 33 14.62 -2.54 -5.68
C ARG A 33 14.14 -3.58 -6.69
N ARG A 34 12.91 -3.45 -7.21
CA ARG A 34 12.41 -4.37 -8.25
C ARG A 34 13.17 -4.19 -9.56
N LYS A 35 13.48 -2.96 -9.96
CA LYS A 35 14.27 -2.67 -11.18
C LYS A 35 15.67 -3.28 -11.08
N THR A 36 16.39 -3.04 -9.98
CA THR A 36 17.76 -3.56 -9.81
C THR A 36 17.78 -5.09 -9.81
N ASN A 37 16.82 -5.73 -9.13
CA ASN A 37 16.72 -7.19 -9.12
C ASN A 37 16.45 -7.76 -10.53
N ARG A 38 15.59 -7.11 -11.32
CA ARG A 38 15.35 -7.51 -12.72
C ARG A 38 16.61 -7.40 -13.57
N VAL A 39 17.35 -6.28 -13.46
CA VAL A 39 18.61 -6.08 -14.21
C VAL A 39 19.66 -7.11 -13.80
N LYS A 40 19.82 -7.36 -12.49
CA LYS A 40 20.75 -8.38 -11.98
C LYS A 40 20.41 -9.77 -12.51
N LYS A 41 19.12 -10.14 -12.49
CA LYS A 41 18.65 -11.43 -13.03
C LYS A 41 18.95 -11.54 -14.53
N ALA A 42 18.66 -10.49 -15.31
CA ALA A 42 18.94 -10.50 -16.75
C ALA A 42 20.43 -10.66 -17.05
N ARG A 43 21.32 -9.97 -16.31
CA ARG A 43 22.77 -10.10 -16.46
C ARG A 43 23.29 -11.50 -16.12
N ALA A 44 22.71 -12.16 -15.12
CA ALA A 44 23.14 -13.49 -14.71
C ALA A 44 22.72 -14.61 -15.69
N VAL A 45 21.71 -14.36 -16.51
CA VAL A 45 21.16 -15.32 -17.49
C VAL A 45 21.66 -15.03 -18.91
N ALA A 46 22.30 -13.89 -19.14
CA ALA A 46 22.85 -13.55 -20.45
C ALA A 46 23.91 -14.60 -20.85
N PRO A 47 23.89 -15.06 -22.12
CA PRO A 47 24.92 -15.96 -22.66
C PRO A 47 26.30 -15.31 -22.72
#